data_AF-A0A2W4N0B0-F1
#
_entry.id   AF-A0A2W4N0B0-F1
#
_cell.length_a   1.000
_cell.length_b   1.000
_cell.length_c   1.000
_cell.angle_alpha   90.00
_cell.angle_beta   90.00
_cell.angle_gamma   90.00
#
_symmetry.space_group_name_H-M   'P 1'
#
loop_
_entity.id
_entity.type
_entity.pdbx_description
1 polymer ?
#
loop_
_entity_poly.entity_id
_entity_poly.type
_entity_poly.pdbx_seq_one_letter_code
_entity_poly.pdbx_strand_id
1 'polypeptide(L)'
;MPEIQIPPIDLSVVLQLLIVFGWATVLLLVDLFVPPASKHITAYLAAAGLIVAAVAGIPLWGTSASTFSDKIVLDNFGLALNWIFLAIGVLTILISLDYLRRHGIERGEYYVIILLATGGMMLLGQGSDLIVLFLGLELVSITLYVLAGFGYPRLSSEEAAMKYLLIGAFATGFLVFGIALVYGAVGETSLAAIDDFLRRETLVAENYAYLLAGMALVIIGLGYKISIVPFHMWTPDVYEGAPTPVTAFMSVGSKAAAFGGLARFLLNAIDTQAAIWVPAVGALAAATMIVGNIAALTQRNVKRMLAYSSIGHAGDILLGLLGRNEAGVQGAL
;
A
#
# COMPACT_ATOMS: atom_id res chain seq x y z
N MET A 1 -13.70 -17.94 -36.40
CA MET A 1 -12.96 -17.30 -35.29
C MET A 1 -13.94 -17.19 -34.14
N PRO A 2 -13.64 -17.67 -32.92
CA PRO A 2 -14.50 -17.39 -31.78
C PRO A 2 -14.63 -15.87 -31.63
N GLU A 3 -15.87 -15.38 -31.51
CA GLU A 3 -16.19 -13.97 -31.34
C GLU A 3 -15.49 -13.49 -30.05
N ILE A 4 -14.72 -12.40 -30.13
CA ILE A 4 -14.04 -11.83 -28.95
C ILE A 4 -15.13 -11.34 -27.99
N GLN A 5 -15.44 -12.12 -26.97
CA GLN A 5 -16.36 -11.70 -25.93
C GLN A 5 -15.66 -10.67 -25.06
N ILE A 6 -16.09 -9.41 -25.17
CA ILE A 6 -15.63 -8.35 -24.29
C ILE A 6 -16.29 -8.60 -22.92
N PRO A 7 -15.50 -8.87 -21.86
CA PRO A 7 -16.05 -9.08 -20.54
C PRO A 7 -16.80 -7.81 -20.08
N PRO A 8 -17.96 -7.94 -19.43
CA PRO A 8 -18.71 -6.79 -18.94
C PRO A 8 -17.88 -6.00 -17.93
N ILE A 9 -17.83 -4.67 -18.10
CA ILE A 9 -17.13 -3.77 -17.17
C ILE A 9 -18.15 -3.20 -16.20
N ASP A 10 -18.04 -3.61 -14.94
CA ASP A 10 -18.79 -2.98 -13.86
C ASP A 10 -17.98 -1.81 -13.27
N LEU A 11 -18.47 -0.59 -13.46
CA LEU A 11 -17.84 0.63 -12.95
C LEU A 11 -18.16 0.89 -11.47
N SER A 12 -19.15 0.21 -10.90
CA SER A 12 -19.48 0.36 -9.48
C SER A 12 -18.35 -0.13 -8.57
N VAL A 13 -17.65 -1.20 -8.98
CA VAL A 13 -16.48 -1.78 -8.30
C VAL A 13 -15.36 -0.77 -8.11
N VAL A 14 -15.15 0.09 -9.11
CA VAL A 14 -14.09 1.12 -9.11
C VAL A 14 -14.62 2.53 -8.83
N LEU A 15 -15.87 2.67 -8.38
CA LEU A 15 -16.51 3.97 -8.18
C LEU A 15 -15.69 4.89 -7.27
N GLN A 16 -15.25 4.39 -6.12
CA GLN A 16 -14.46 5.19 -5.17
C GLN A 16 -13.10 5.59 -5.78
N LEU A 17 -12.46 4.70 -6.55
CA LEU A 17 -11.22 5.00 -7.27
C LEU A 17 -11.43 6.09 -8.32
N LEU A 18 -12.51 6.00 -9.11
CA LEU A 18 -12.85 6.99 -10.12
C LEU A 18 -13.08 8.37 -9.51
N ILE A 19 -13.77 8.43 -8.36
CA ILE A 19 -13.96 9.68 -7.62
C ILE A 19 -12.60 10.23 -7.17
N VAL A 20 -11.75 9.43 -6.52
CA VAL A 20 -10.46 9.91 -5.99
C VAL A 20 -9.52 10.37 -7.11
N PHE A 21 -9.32 9.56 -8.15
CA PHE A 21 -8.44 9.92 -9.27
C PHE A 21 -9.00 11.06 -10.11
N GLY A 22 -10.29 11.00 -10.46
CA GLY A 22 -10.94 12.06 -11.22
C GLY A 22 -10.91 13.38 -10.46
N TRP A 23 -11.16 13.35 -9.15
CA TRP A 23 -11.07 14.53 -8.30
C TRP A 23 -9.64 15.05 -8.17
N ALA A 24 -8.64 14.18 -8.06
CA ALA A 24 -7.24 14.59 -8.06
C ALA A 24 -6.87 15.34 -9.35
N THR A 25 -7.30 14.84 -10.51
CA THR A 25 -7.07 15.51 -11.81
C THR A 25 -7.78 16.85 -11.90
N VAL A 26 -9.06 16.92 -11.51
CA VAL A 26 -9.81 18.18 -11.49
C VAL A 26 -9.16 19.18 -10.53
N LEU A 27 -8.78 18.73 -9.34
CA LEU A 27 -8.19 19.58 -8.33
C LEU A 27 -6.82 20.14 -8.76
N LEU A 28 -6.03 19.36 -9.50
CA LEU A 28 -4.78 19.84 -10.10
C LEU A 28 -5.03 21.00 -11.07
N LEU A 29 -6.09 20.91 -11.89
CA LEU A 29 -6.47 21.98 -12.82
C LEU A 29 -7.04 23.20 -12.08
N VAL A 30 -7.84 22.98 -11.05
CA VAL A 30 -8.40 24.05 -10.21
C VAL A 30 -7.29 24.80 -9.46
N ASP A 31 -6.29 24.09 -8.95
CA ASP A 31 -5.20 24.68 -8.17
C ASP A 31 -4.38 25.70 -8.97
N LEU A 32 -4.30 25.56 -10.29
CA LEU A 32 -3.67 26.53 -11.19
C LEU A 32 -4.30 27.93 -11.08
N PHE A 33 -5.59 28.00 -10.78
CA PHE A 33 -6.34 29.24 -10.62
C PHE A 33 -6.42 29.71 -9.16
N VAL A 34 -5.96 28.91 -8.19
CA VAL A 34 -5.97 29.26 -6.77
C VAL A 34 -4.73 30.10 -6.43
N PRO A 35 -4.89 31.34 -5.92
CA PRO A 35 -3.76 32.18 -5.54
C PRO A 35 -2.89 31.54 -4.44
N PRO A 36 -1.57 31.81 -4.41
CA PRO A 36 -0.67 31.27 -3.38
C PRO A 36 -1.13 31.55 -1.93
N ALA A 37 -1.77 32.69 -1.68
CA ALA A 37 -2.29 33.07 -0.36
C ALA A 37 -3.50 32.22 0.10
N SER A 38 -4.14 31.48 -0.82
CA SER A 38 -5.40 30.79 -0.58
C SER A 38 -5.32 29.27 -0.83
N LYS A 39 -4.12 28.68 -0.79
CA LYS A 39 -3.90 27.24 -1.08
C LYS A 39 -4.58 26.28 -0.10
N HIS A 40 -5.09 26.77 1.01
CA HIS A 40 -5.98 26.02 1.89
C HIS A 40 -7.35 25.70 1.29
N ILE A 41 -7.82 26.46 0.29
CA ILE A 41 -9.01 26.12 -0.46
C ILE A 41 -8.80 24.77 -1.16
N THR A 42 -7.63 24.57 -1.76
CA THR A 42 -7.23 23.30 -2.38
C THR A 42 -7.25 22.14 -1.36
N ALA A 43 -6.83 22.41 -0.12
CA ALA A 43 -6.90 21.43 0.97
C ALA A 43 -8.35 21.04 1.31
N TYR A 44 -9.25 22.01 1.50
CA TYR A 44 -10.66 21.73 1.81
C TYR A 44 -11.36 20.99 0.67
N LEU A 45 -11.07 21.36 -0.57
CA LEU A 45 -11.58 20.65 -1.74
C LEU A 45 -11.03 19.21 -1.81
N ALA A 46 -9.76 18.99 -1.50
CA ALA A 46 -9.19 17.64 -1.44
C ALA A 46 -9.89 16.77 -0.39
N ALA A 47 -10.09 17.31 0.83
CA ALA A 47 -10.79 16.61 1.89
C ALA A 47 -12.26 16.31 1.50
N ALA A 48 -12.95 17.25 0.85
CA ALA A 48 -14.31 17.03 0.36
C ALA A 48 -14.38 15.87 -0.65
N GLY A 49 -13.42 15.79 -1.58
CA GLY A 49 -13.36 14.68 -2.55
C GLY A 49 -13.19 13.31 -1.89
N LEU A 50 -12.34 13.21 -0.88
CA LEU A 50 -12.17 11.98 -0.09
C LEU A 50 -13.44 11.61 0.69
N ILE A 51 -14.14 12.60 1.27
CA ILE A 51 -15.40 12.37 1.97
C ILE A 51 -16.48 11.89 1.00
N VAL A 52 -16.59 12.49 -0.19
CA VAL A 52 -17.53 12.06 -1.23
C VAL A 52 -17.24 10.61 -1.65
N ALA A 53 -15.97 10.25 -1.84
CA ALA A 53 -15.58 8.87 -2.13
C ALA A 53 -15.93 7.89 -0.99
N ALA A 54 -15.81 8.33 0.28
CA ALA A 54 -16.18 7.50 1.43
C ALA A 54 -17.69 7.23 1.49
N VAL A 55 -18.49 8.28 1.28
CA VAL A 55 -19.97 8.20 1.24
C VAL A 55 -20.43 7.34 0.07
N ALA A 56 -19.79 7.44 -1.10
CA ALA A 56 -20.09 6.62 -2.27
C ALA A 56 -19.86 5.12 -2.03
N GLY A 57 -19.04 4.74 -1.04
CA GLY A 57 -18.82 3.35 -0.64
C GLY A 57 -19.91 2.75 0.25
N ILE A 58 -20.75 3.56 0.90
CA ILE A 58 -21.78 3.07 1.85
C ILE A 58 -22.75 2.08 1.20
N PRO A 59 -23.31 2.34 0.01
CA PRO A 59 -24.25 1.41 -0.63
C PRO A 59 -23.60 0.11 -1.12
N LEU A 60 -22.27 0.06 -1.18
CA LEU A 60 -21.50 -1.08 -1.69
C LEU A 60 -21.21 -2.11 -0.58
N TRP A 61 -21.49 -1.78 0.69
CA TRP A 61 -21.28 -2.72 1.78
C TRP A 61 -22.18 -3.96 1.65
N GLY A 62 -21.60 -5.14 1.81
CA GLY A 62 -22.31 -6.41 1.61
C GLY A 62 -22.44 -6.83 0.14
N THR A 63 -21.95 -6.02 -0.80
CA THR A 63 -21.76 -6.44 -2.19
C THR A 63 -20.38 -7.05 -2.36
N SER A 64 -20.28 -8.09 -3.20
CA SER A 64 -19.01 -8.65 -3.65
C SER A 64 -19.06 -8.73 -5.16
N ALA A 65 -18.20 -7.96 -5.82
CA ALA A 65 -18.17 -7.85 -7.27
C ALA A 65 -16.74 -7.66 -7.77
N SER A 66 -16.50 -8.09 -9.00
CA SER A 66 -15.22 -8.00 -9.67
C SER A 66 -15.37 -7.34 -11.05
N THR A 67 -14.28 -6.78 -11.56
CA THR A 67 -14.26 -6.13 -12.87
C THR A 67 -12.89 -6.29 -13.54
N PHE A 68 -12.80 -5.97 -14.83
CA PHE A 68 -11.59 -6.15 -15.66
C PHE A 68 -11.05 -7.60 -15.66
N SER A 69 -11.92 -8.58 -15.89
CA SER A 69 -11.58 -10.02 -15.86
C SER A 69 -11.02 -10.45 -14.50
N ASP A 70 -11.73 -10.13 -13.43
CA ASP A 70 -11.39 -10.50 -12.05
C ASP A 70 -10.03 -9.98 -11.55
N LYS A 71 -9.49 -8.92 -12.17
CA LYS A 71 -8.22 -8.29 -11.76
C LYS A 71 -8.37 -7.26 -10.64
N ILE A 72 -9.57 -6.70 -10.52
CA ILE A 72 -9.95 -5.81 -9.42
C ILE A 72 -11.20 -6.38 -8.79
N VAL A 73 -11.18 -6.52 -7.46
CA VAL A 73 -12.31 -7.01 -6.67
C VAL A 73 -12.67 -6.01 -5.58
N LEU A 74 -13.96 -5.76 -5.43
CA LEU A 74 -14.53 -5.02 -4.31
C LEU A 74 -15.30 -6.02 -3.44
N ASP A 75 -14.65 -6.44 -2.37
CA ASP A 75 -15.22 -7.21 -1.27
C ASP A 75 -15.25 -6.33 0.00
N ASN A 76 -15.89 -6.82 1.07
CA ASN A 76 -15.95 -6.08 2.34
C ASN A 76 -14.56 -5.76 2.91
N PHE A 77 -13.57 -6.62 2.65
CA PHE A 77 -12.17 -6.40 3.04
C PHE A 77 -11.57 -5.17 2.34
N GLY A 78 -11.66 -5.11 1.01
CA GLY A 78 -11.20 -3.98 0.21
C GLY A 78 -11.97 -2.70 0.53
N LEU A 79 -13.29 -2.78 0.78
CA LEU A 79 -14.11 -1.64 1.15
C LEU A 79 -13.76 -1.08 2.55
N ALA A 80 -13.51 -1.95 3.53
CA ALA A 80 -13.05 -1.54 4.85
C ALA A 80 -11.68 -0.82 4.78
N LEU A 81 -10.73 -1.39 4.01
CA LEU A 81 -9.45 -0.76 3.73
C LEU A 81 -9.61 0.60 3.04
N ASN A 82 -10.49 0.71 2.05
CA ASN A 82 -10.78 1.98 1.38
C ASN A 82 -11.22 3.05 2.38
N TRP A 83 -12.13 2.74 3.31
CA TRP A 83 -12.54 3.71 4.33
C TRP A 83 -11.40 4.11 5.27
N ILE A 84 -10.53 3.17 5.65
CA ILE A 84 -9.33 3.47 6.43
C ILE A 84 -8.43 4.45 5.65
N PHE A 85 -8.16 4.18 4.36
CA PHE A 85 -7.30 5.03 3.53
C PHE A 85 -7.88 6.43 3.30
N LEU A 86 -9.19 6.52 3.06
CA LEU A 86 -9.89 7.78 2.89
C LEU A 86 -9.88 8.61 4.19
N ALA A 87 -10.14 7.98 5.34
CA ALA A 87 -10.08 8.64 6.64
C ALA A 87 -8.66 9.16 6.95
N ILE A 88 -7.63 8.33 6.72
CA ILE A 88 -6.23 8.73 6.89
C ILE A 88 -5.88 9.89 5.96
N GLY A 89 -6.30 9.86 4.69
CA GLY A 89 -6.09 10.95 3.75
C GLY A 89 -6.71 12.27 4.25
N VAL A 90 -7.94 12.25 4.74
CA VAL A 90 -8.61 13.43 5.33
C VAL A 90 -7.84 13.94 6.54
N LEU A 91 -7.48 13.07 7.48
CA LEU A 91 -6.74 13.46 8.68
C LEU A 91 -5.38 14.05 8.34
N THR A 92 -4.65 13.47 7.38
CA THR A 92 -3.37 14.01 6.92
C THR A 92 -3.53 15.40 6.32
N ILE A 93 -4.56 15.62 5.48
CA ILE A 93 -4.84 16.95 4.92
C ILE A 93 -5.10 17.97 6.04
N LEU A 94 -5.90 17.61 7.04
CA LEU A 94 -6.20 18.48 8.18
C LEU A 94 -4.96 18.83 9.01
N ILE A 95 -4.07 17.86 9.27
CA ILE A 95 -2.81 18.09 9.97
C ILE A 95 -1.86 18.97 9.13
N SER A 96 -1.88 18.79 7.80
CA SER A 96 -1.01 19.53 6.88
C SER A 96 -1.36 21.01 6.71
N LEU A 97 -2.63 21.39 6.89
CA LEU A 97 -3.11 22.78 6.74
C LEU A 97 -2.25 23.79 7.52
N ASP A 98 -2.04 23.52 8.81
CA ASP A 98 -1.27 24.39 9.69
C ASP A 98 0.24 24.12 9.57
N TYR A 99 0.64 22.85 9.44
CA TYR A 99 2.04 22.47 9.34
C TYR A 99 2.73 23.11 8.12
N LEU A 100 2.15 22.99 6.92
CA LEU A 100 2.78 23.47 5.69
C LEU A 100 2.94 24.99 5.68
N ARG A 101 1.94 25.72 6.18
CA ARG A 101 1.98 27.18 6.33
C ARG A 101 3.06 27.62 7.30
N ARG A 102 3.11 27.02 8.50
CA ARG A 102 4.12 27.36 9.53
C ARG A 102 5.55 27.13 9.05
N HIS A 103 5.74 26.18 8.13
CA HIS A 103 7.05 25.86 7.56
C HIS A 103 7.31 26.53 6.21
N GLY A 104 6.40 27.37 5.70
CA GLY A 104 6.59 28.12 4.44
C GLY A 104 6.65 27.24 3.19
N ILE A 105 6.05 26.05 3.23
CA ILE A 105 6.09 25.04 2.14
C ILE A 105 4.69 24.70 1.62
N GLU A 106 3.68 25.55 1.87
CA GLU A 106 2.31 25.32 1.37
C GLU A 106 2.28 25.42 -0.16
N ARG A 107 1.94 24.30 -0.82
CA ARG A 107 1.69 24.24 -2.27
C ARG A 107 0.52 23.30 -2.53
N GLY A 108 -0.30 23.62 -3.53
CA GLY A 108 -1.53 22.88 -3.79
C GLY A 108 -1.31 21.47 -4.30
N GLU A 109 -0.18 21.23 -4.98
CA GLU A 109 0.20 19.90 -5.47
C GLU A 109 0.35 18.89 -4.34
N TYR A 110 0.66 19.34 -3.11
CA TYR A 110 0.71 18.48 -1.92
C TYR A 110 -0.59 17.66 -1.76
N TYR A 111 -1.73 18.35 -1.82
CA TYR A 111 -3.04 17.73 -1.57
C TYR A 111 -3.45 16.81 -2.72
N VAL A 112 -3.06 17.15 -3.94
CA VAL A 112 -3.24 16.29 -5.12
C VAL A 112 -2.42 15.01 -4.99
N ILE A 113 -1.15 15.11 -4.56
CA ILE A 113 -0.30 13.93 -4.37
C ILE A 113 -0.84 13.03 -3.25
N ILE A 114 -1.42 13.60 -2.18
CA ILE A 114 -2.12 12.81 -1.15
C ILE A 114 -3.31 12.05 -1.75
N LEU A 115 -4.16 12.69 -2.58
CA LEU A 115 -5.26 12.01 -3.27
C LEU A 115 -4.76 10.86 -4.16
N LEU A 116 -3.71 11.10 -4.95
CA LEU A 116 -3.10 10.08 -5.80
C LEU A 116 -2.53 8.91 -4.98
N ALA A 117 -1.87 9.20 -3.87
CA ALA A 117 -1.37 8.19 -2.95
C ALA A 117 -2.52 7.38 -2.35
N THR A 118 -3.62 8.02 -1.93
CA THR A 118 -4.83 7.35 -1.45
C THR A 118 -5.47 6.47 -2.52
N GLY A 119 -5.55 6.93 -3.76
CA GLY A 119 -6.00 6.11 -4.89
C GLY A 119 -5.11 4.89 -5.13
N GLY A 120 -3.78 5.05 -5.03
CA GLY A 120 -2.85 3.92 -5.11
C GLY A 120 -3.02 2.91 -3.98
N MET A 121 -3.26 3.38 -2.75
CA MET A 121 -3.52 2.51 -1.59
C MET A 121 -4.82 1.70 -1.78
N MET A 122 -5.88 2.34 -2.27
CA MET A 122 -7.15 1.68 -2.60
C MET A 122 -6.96 0.64 -3.71
N LEU A 123 -6.23 0.98 -4.78
CA LEU A 123 -5.94 0.06 -5.88
C LEU A 123 -5.18 -1.18 -5.38
N LEU A 124 -4.19 -0.98 -4.50
CA LEU A 124 -3.45 -2.07 -3.88
C LEU A 124 -4.36 -2.96 -3.00
N GLY A 125 -5.26 -2.36 -2.22
CA GLY A 125 -6.22 -3.09 -1.38
C GLY A 125 -7.30 -3.86 -2.15
N GLN A 126 -7.58 -3.48 -3.41
CA GLN A 126 -8.56 -4.13 -4.29
C GLN A 126 -7.94 -5.08 -5.32
N GLY A 127 -6.61 -5.12 -5.43
CA GLY A 127 -5.92 -5.91 -6.45
C GLY A 127 -6.07 -7.42 -6.24
N SER A 128 -6.66 -8.12 -7.21
CA SER A 128 -6.76 -9.58 -7.26
C SER A 128 -5.84 -10.23 -8.30
N ASP A 129 -4.90 -9.44 -8.82
CA ASP A 129 -3.87 -9.85 -9.78
C ASP A 129 -2.52 -9.25 -9.38
N LEU A 130 -1.43 -10.03 -9.54
CA LEU A 130 -0.06 -9.63 -9.18
C LEU A 130 0.37 -8.32 -9.84
N ILE A 131 -0.05 -8.07 -11.09
CA ILE A 131 0.27 -6.83 -11.81
C ILE A 131 -0.48 -5.65 -11.21
N VAL A 132 -1.74 -5.84 -10.79
CA VAL A 132 -2.52 -4.79 -10.12
C VAL A 132 -1.93 -4.47 -8.75
N LEU A 133 -1.50 -5.48 -7.99
CA LEU A 133 -0.76 -5.27 -6.74
C LEU A 133 0.52 -4.46 -6.97
N PHE A 134 1.31 -4.80 -8.00
CA PHE A 134 2.49 -4.03 -8.38
C PHE A 134 2.15 -2.57 -8.73
N LEU A 135 1.15 -2.34 -9.57
CA LEU A 135 0.75 -0.98 -9.99
C LEU A 135 0.25 -0.13 -8.83
N GLY A 136 -0.56 -0.71 -7.93
CA GLY A 136 -1.02 -0.05 -6.71
C GLY A 136 0.16 0.32 -5.80
N LEU A 137 1.07 -0.64 -5.58
CA LEU A 137 2.26 -0.42 -4.76
C LEU A 137 3.18 0.67 -5.34
N GLU A 138 3.40 0.67 -6.65
CA GLU A 138 4.24 1.67 -7.32
C GLU A 138 3.63 3.07 -7.31
N LEU A 139 2.32 3.17 -7.51
CA LEU A 139 1.65 4.45 -7.41
C LEU A 139 1.77 5.04 -6.00
N VAL A 140 1.66 4.21 -4.96
CA VAL A 140 1.94 4.61 -3.57
C VAL A 140 3.42 4.95 -3.39
N SER A 141 4.35 4.18 -3.97
CA SER A 141 5.80 4.45 -3.88
C SER A 141 6.17 5.81 -4.46
N ILE A 142 5.83 6.07 -5.72
CA ILE A 142 6.21 7.29 -6.43
C ILE A 142 5.64 8.53 -5.72
N THR A 143 4.37 8.48 -5.34
CA THR A 143 3.72 9.60 -4.63
C THR A 143 4.38 9.87 -3.28
N LEU A 144 4.73 8.83 -2.51
CA LEU A 144 5.39 9.01 -1.23
C LEU A 144 6.86 9.43 -1.34
N TYR A 145 7.59 9.05 -2.40
CA TYR A 145 8.94 9.57 -2.64
C TYR A 145 8.92 11.09 -2.81
N VAL A 146 7.94 11.60 -3.57
CA VAL A 146 7.73 13.04 -3.74
C VAL A 146 7.31 13.69 -2.41
N LEU A 147 6.39 13.09 -1.66
CA LEU A 147 5.94 13.63 -0.37
C LEU A 147 7.05 13.65 0.69
N ALA A 148 7.92 12.64 0.71
CA ALA A 148 9.07 12.59 1.63
C ALA A 148 10.04 13.75 1.39
N GLY A 149 10.21 14.16 0.12
CA GLY A 149 11.04 15.29 -0.30
C GLY A 149 10.33 16.65 -0.32
N PHE A 150 9.06 16.71 0.08
CA PHE A 150 8.24 17.91 -0.06
C PHE A 150 8.74 19.08 0.82
N GLY A 151 9.57 18.79 1.82
CA GLY A 151 10.18 19.78 2.70
C GLY A 151 11.33 20.60 2.10
N TYR A 152 11.55 20.56 0.78
CA TYR A 152 12.58 21.34 0.08
C TYR A 152 12.55 22.84 0.50
N PRO A 153 13.70 23.49 0.76
CA PRO A 153 15.09 23.02 0.57
C PRO A 153 15.74 22.40 1.83
N ARG A 154 14.97 21.71 2.69
CA ARG A 154 15.54 21.05 3.88
C ARG A 154 16.31 19.80 3.47
N LEU A 155 17.64 19.82 3.65
CA LEU A 155 18.54 18.72 3.37
C LEU A 155 18.08 17.37 3.96
N SER A 156 17.53 17.35 5.17
CA SER A 156 17.04 16.12 5.79
C SER A 156 15.83 15.51 5.06
N SER A 157 14.95 16.35 4.48
CA SER A 157 13.80 15.91 3.68
C SER A 157 14.26 15.37 2.33
N GLU A 158 15.27 16.01 1.73
CA GLU A 158 15.88 15.59 0.46
C GLU A 158 16.62 14.25 0.62
N GLU A 159 17.40 14.10 1.69
CA GLU A 159 18.08 12.84 2.03
C GLU A 159 17.07 11.72 2.28
N ALA A 160 15.99 11.99 3.02
CA ALA A 160 14.91 11.03 3.24
C ALA A 160 14.27 10.59 1.91
N ALA A 161 13.96 11.52 1.01
CA ALA A 161 13.40 11.19 -0.30
C ALA A 161 14.35 10.31 -1.12
N MET A 162 15.64 10.67 -1.15
CA MET A 162 16.66 9.92 -1.89
C MET A 162 16.84 8.50 -1.34
N LYS A 163 16.98 8.36 -0.01
CA LYS A 163 17.05 7.06 0.66
C LYS A 163 15.80 6.24 0.39
N TYR A 164 14.62 6.86 0.45
CA TYR A 164 13.37 6.15 0.24
C TYR A 164 13.23 5.64 -1.19
N LEU A 165 13.53 6.49 -2.17
CA LEU A 165 13.52 6.16 -3.60
C LEU A 165 14.50 5.04 -3.94
N LEU A 166 15.77 5.15 -3.51
CA LEU A 166 16.80 4.18 -3.89
C LEU A 166 16.54 2.79 -3.31
N ILE A 167 16.23 2.72 -2.00
CA ILE A 167 15.94 1.43 -1.35
C ILE A 167 14.61 0.86 -1.89
N GLY A 168 13.64 1.73 -2.16
CA GLY A 168 12.34 1.32 -2.68
C GLY A 168 12.35 0.84 -4.12
N ALA A 169 13.13 1.47 -5.00
CA ALA A 169 13.34 0.98 -6.36
C ALA A 169 13.98 -0.42 -6.36
N PHE A 170 14.93 -0.67 -5.44
CA PHE A 170 15.53 -1.99 -5.28
C PHE A 170 14.53 -3.04 -4.79
N ALA A 171 13.72 -2.72 -3.78
CA ALA A 171 12.67 -3.61 -3.27
C ALA A 171 11.60 -3.92 -4.34
N THR A 172 11.25 -2.92 -5.15
CA THR A 172 10.33 -3.06 -6.28
C THR A 172 10.92 -3.97 -7.35
N GLY A 173 12.23 -3.91 -7.58
CA GLY A 173 12.94 -4.87 -8.44
C GLY A 173 12.75 -6.32 -7.99
N PHE A 174 12.86 -6.60 -6.69
CA PHE A 174 12.54 -7.91 -6.14
C PHE A 174 11.07 -8.28 -6.36
N LEU A 175 10.13 -7.36 -6.12
CA LEU A 175 8.70 -7.61 -6.34
C LEU A 175 8.42 -8.02 -7.80
N VAL A 176 8.87 -7.24 -8.77
CA VAL A 176 8.62 -7.49 -10.20
C VAL A 176 9.32 -8.78 -10.64
N PHE A 177 10.55 -9.03 -10.19
CA PHE A 177 11.25 -10.28 -10.50
C PHE A 177 10.55 -11.48 -9.86
N GLY A 178 10.03 -11.33 -8.64
CA GLY A 178 9.22 -12.34 -7.97
C GLY A 178 7.95 -12.68 -8.74
N ILE A 179 7.23 -11.65 -9.21
CA ILE A 179 6.04 -11.82 -10.07
C ILE A 179 6.41 -12.57 -11.36
N ALA A 180 7.52 -12.21 -12.00
CA ALA A 180 7.99 -12.89 -13.21
C ALA A 180 8.32 -14.37 -12.97
N LEU A 181 8.89 -14.73 -11.83
CA LEU A 181 9.17 -16.13 -11.48
C LEU A 181 7.90 -16.92 -11.13
N VAL A 182 6.94 -16.31 -10.41
CA VAL A 182 5.63 -16.94 -10.16
C VAL A 182 4.91 -17.19 -11.49
N TYR A 183 4.88 -16.20 -12.37
CA TYR A 183 4.33 -16.34 -13.71
C TYR A 183 5.09 -17.40 -14.54
N GLY A 184 6.42 -17.45 -14.45
CA GLY A 184 7.22 -18.47 -15.12
C GLY A 184 6.95 -19.89 -14.63
N ALA A 185 6.56 -20.05 -13.36
CA ALA A 185 6.23 -21.34 -12.77
C ALA A 185 4.81 -21.82 -13.10
N VAL A 186 3.84 -20.90 -13.12
CA VAL A 186 2.40 -21.21 -13.14
C VAL A 186 1.69 -20.75 -14.42
N GLY A 187 2.19 -19.72 -15.10
CA GLY A 187 1.58 -19.12 -16.28
C GLY A 187 0.44 -18.15 -16.00
N GLU A 188 0.18 -17.84 -14.73
CA GLU A 188 -0.94 -17.00 -14.29
C GLU A 188 -0.47 -15.80 -13.45
N THR A 189 -1.24 -14.71 -13.50
CA THR A 189 -1.04 -13.52 -12.65
C THR A 189 -2.22 -13.26 -11.71
N SER A 190 -3.39 -13.82 -11.99
CA SER A 190 -4.54 -13.76 -11.10
C SER A 190 -4.26 -14.56 -9.83
N LEU A 191 -4.48 -13.95 -8.67
CA LEU A 191 -4.18 -14.59 -7.38
C LEU A 191 -4.97 -15.89 -7.25
N ALA A 192 -6.28 -15.84 -7.49
CA ALA A 192 -7.14 -17.03 -7.41
C ALA A 192 -6.73 -18.12 -8.41
N ALA A 193 -6.34 -17.74 -9.64
CA ALA A 193 -5.91 -18.70 -10.65
C ALA A 193 -4.59 -19.40 -10.28
N ILE A 194 -3.68 -18.67 -9.63
CA ILE A 194 -2.42 -19.24 -9.12
C ILE A 194 -2.73 -20.31 -8.05
N ASP A 195 -3.55 -19.99 -7.05
CA ASP A 195 -3.85 -20.97 -5.99
C ASP A 195 -4.62 -22.18 -6.55
N ASP A 196 -5.57 -21.95 -7.46
CA ASP A 196 -6.30 -23.02 -8.15
C ASP A 196 -5.40 -23.95 -8.96
N PHE A 197 -4.41 -23.40 -9.67
CA PHE A 197 -3.41 -24.20 -10.38
C PHE A 197 -2.62 -25.07 -9.40
N LEU A 198 -2.14 -24.49 -8.30
CA LEU A 198 -1.35 -25.21 -7.29
C LEU A 198 -2.15 -26.29 -6.54
N ARG A 199 -3.49 -26.21 -6.52
CA ARG A 199 -4.37 -27.27 -5.99
C ARG A 199 -4.49 -28.47 -6.94
N ARG A 200 -4.46 -28.22 -8.25
CA ARG A 200 -4.77 -29.23 -9.28
C ARG A 200 -3.52 -29.91 -9.82
N GLU A 201 -2.43 -29.17 -9.94
CA GLU A 201 -1.21 -29.60 -10.62
C GLU A 201 -0.06 -29.81 -9.63
N THR A 202 0.72 -30.86 -9.87
CA THR A 202 2.01 -31.05 -9.18
C THR A 202 3.12 -30.48 -10.04
N LEU A 203 3.78 -29.41 -9.56
CA LEU A 203 4.90 -28.81 -10.28
C LEU A 203 6.11 -29.76 -10.32
N VAL A 204 6.79 -29.78 -11.47
CA VAL A 204 8.15 -30.35 -11.57
C VAL A 204 9.13 -29.53 -10.74
N ALA A 205 10.25 -30.14 -10.34
CA ALA A 205 11.22 -29.54 -9.41
C ALA A 205 11.72 -28.15 -9.84
N GLU A 206 11.96 -27.93 -11.13
CA GLU A 206 12.43 -26.64 -11.66
C GLU A 206 11.38 -25.54 -11.50
N ASN A 207 10.15 -25.78 -11.93
CA ASN A 207 9.05 -24.83 -11.79
C ASN A 207 8.72 -24.57 -10.31
N TYR A 208 8.82 -25.59 -9.46
CA TYR A 208 8.64 -25.44 -8.03
C TYR A 208 9.71 -24.55 -7.41
N ALA A 209 10.97 -24.66 -7.84
CA ALA A 209 12.03 -23.74 -7.40
C ALA A 209 11.76 -22.29 -7.83
N TYR A 210 11.24 -22.07 -9.05
CA TYR A 210 10.81 -20.74 -9.50
C TYR A 210 9.66 -20.20 -8.65
N LEU A 211 8.67 -21.03 -8.32
CA LEU A 211 7.57 -20.64 -7.44
C LEU A 211 8.09 -20.19 -6.07
N LEU A 212 8.94 -21.01 -5.42
CA LEU A 212 9.46 -20.69 -4.09
C LEU A 212 10.32 -19.42 -4.09
N ALA A 213 11.19 -19.25 -5.09
CA ALA A 213 11.97 -18.03 -5.25
C ALA A 213 11.05 -16.82 -5.52
N GLY A 214 10.05 -16.98 -6.37
CA GLY A 214 9.05 -15.96 -6.69
C GLY A 214 8.27 -15.52 -5.46
N MET A 215 7.75 -16.47 -4.68
CA MET A 215 7.07 -16.23 -3.41
C MET A 215 7.94 -15.44 -2.43
N ALA A 216 9.18 -15.88 -2.22
CA ALA A 216 10.11 -15.20 -1.33
C ALA A 216 10.36 -13.75 -1.76
N LEU A 217 10.56 -13.52 -3.06
CA LEU A 217 10.81 -12.19 -3.62
C LEU A 217 9.61 -11.25 -3.57
N VAL A 218 8.39 -11.77 -3.79
CA VAL A 218 7.15 -11.00 -3.60
C VAL A 218 6.99 -10.61 -2.12
N ILE A 219 7.23 -11.55 -1.19
CA ILE A 219 7.21 -11.27 0.25
C ILE A 219 8.28 -10.25 0.64
N ILE A 220 9.47 -10.28 0.03
CA ILE A 220 10.53 -9.28 0.25
C ILE A 220 10.06 -7.89 -0.19
N GLY A 221 9.48 -7.77 -1.39
CA GLY A 221 9.01 -6.51 -1.94
C GLY A 221 7.89 -5.88 -1.11
N LEU A 222 6.87 -6.68 -0.76
CA LEU A 222 5.79 -6.23 0.13
C LEU A 222 6.29 -5.99 1.57
N GLY A 223 7.18 -6.86 2.05
CA GLY A 223 7.83 -6.79 3.37
C GLY A 223 8.61 -5.49 3.58
N TYR A 224 9.34 -5.04 2.55
CA TYR A 224 9.95 -3.72 2.55
C TYR A 224 8.92 -2.61 2.76
N LYS A 225 7.78 -2.67 2.06
CA LYS A 225 6.73 -1.64 2.10
C LYS A 225 6.04 -1.56 3.47
N ILE A 226 5.87 -2.69 4.17
CA ILE A 226 5.37 -2.75 5.56
C ILE A 226 6.45 -2.54 6.64
N SER A 227 7.73 -2.45 6.23
CA SER A 227 8.88 -2.25 7.12
C SER A 227 9.17 -3.41 8.08
N ILE A 228 9.03 -4.67 7.63
CA ILE A 228 9.40 -5.82 8.46
C ILE A 228 10.91 -6.04 8.46
N VAL A 229 11.44 -6.70 9.48
CA VAL A 229 12.85 -7.12 9.53
C VAL A 229 13.06 -8.27 8.54
N PRO A 230 14.16 -8.26 7.74
CA PRO A 230 15.29 -7.31 7.74
C PRO A 230 15.16 -6.08 6.81
N PHE A 231 14.00 -5.88 6.17
CA PHE A 231 13.76 -4.85 5.14
C PHE A 231 13.36 -3.46 5.68
N HIS A 232 13.43 -3.24 6.99
CA HIS A 232 12.96 -2.04 7.69
C HIS A 232 13.92 -0.83 7.65
N MET A 233 15.13 -0.98 7.10
CA MET A 233 16.24 -0.02 7.25
C MET A 233 15.91 1.40 6.78
N TRP A 234 14.99 1.54 5.81
CA TRP A 234 14.57 2.84 5.29
C TRP A 234 13.70 3.64 6.29
N THR A 235 12.93 2.96 7.13
CA THR A 235 11.80 3.57 7.86
C THR A 235 12.23 4.61 8.89
N PRO A 236 13.24 4.37 9.77
CA PRO A 236 13.65 5.36 10.77
C PRO A 236 14.16 6.66 10.16
N ASP A 237 14.99 6.56 9.12
CA ASP A 237 15.62 7.71 8.48
C ASP A 237 14.60 8.54 7.69
N VAL A 238 13.71 7.86 6.96
CA VAL A 238 12.67 8.54 6.17
C VAL A 238 11.64 9.21 7.08
N TYR A 239 11.26 8.55 8.19
CA TYR A 239 10.29 9.12 9.13
C TYR A 239 10.84 10.37 9.82
N GLU A 240 12.12 10.36 10.16
CA GLU A 240 12.81 11.49 10.78
C GLU A 240 12.88 12.69 9.82
N GLY A 241 13.33 12.46 8.59
CA GLY A 241 13.59 13.52 7.60
C GLY A 241 12.34 14.08 6.92
N ALA A 242 11.31 13.26 6.69
CA ALA A 242 10.10 13.70 6.00
C ALA A 242 9.27 14.71 6.84
N PRO A 243 8.44 15.55 6.18
CA PRO A 243 7.45 16.38 6.87
C PRO A 243 6.57 15.53 7.79
N THR A 244 6.31 16.01 9.01
CA THR A 244 5.55 15.23 10.02
C THR A 244 4.19 14.71 9.53
N PRO A 245 3.37 15.48 8.78
CA PRO A 245 2.10 14.96 8.26
C PRO A 245 2.29 13.82 7.26
N VAL A 246 3.36 13.87 6.46
CA VAL A 246 3.73 12.80 5.52
C VAL A 246 4.18 11.56 6.29
N THR A 247 5.01 11.72 7.32
CA THR A 247 5.40 10.61 8.20
C THR A 247 4.17 9.95 8.83
N ALA A 248 3.19 10.73 9.30
CA ALA A 248 1.94 10.20 9.86
C ALA A 248 1.16 9.39 8.81
N PHE A 249 1.00 9.94 7.60
CA PHE A 249 0.34 9.27 6.47
C PHE A 249 1.01 7.94 6.10
N MET A 250 2.35 7.94 6.00
CA MET A 250 3.14 6.74 5.69
C MET A 250 3.07 5.69 6.80
N SER A 251 3.02 6.14 8.07
CA SER A 251 3.06 5.25 9.21
C SER A 251 1.83 4.37 9.39
N VAL A 252 0.71 4.80 8.82
CA VAL A 252 -0.56 4.07 8.91
C VAL A 252 -1.02 3.64 7.52
N GLY A 253 -1.30 4.60 6.64
CA GLY A 253 -1.97 4.34 5.37
C GLY A 253 -1.18 3.40 4.46
N SER A 254 0.06 3.77 4.14
CA SER A 254 0.84 2.97 3.17
C SER A 254 1.21 1.58 3.69
N LYS A 255 1.35 1.44 5.02
CA LYS A 255 1.55 0.13 5.66
C LYS A 255 0.29 -0.71 5.60
N ALA A 256 -0.87 -0.17 5.98
CA ALA A 256 -2.15 -0.87 5.89
C ALA A 256 -2.47 -1.32 4.46
N ALA A 257 -2.18 -0.49 3.45
CA ALA A 257 -2.33 -0.86 2.05
C ALA A 257 -1.42 -2.03 1.64
N ALA A 258 -0.15 -1.99 2.04
CA ALA A 258 0.78 -3.08 1.77
C ALA A 258 0.44 -4.37 2.55
N PHE A 259 -0.10 -4.26 3.77
CA PHE A 259 -0.68 -5.40 4.49
C PHE A 259 -1.89 -5.97 3.75
N GLY A 260 -2.77 -5.13 3.21
CA GLY A 260 -3.88 -5.56 2.37
C GLY A 260 -3.43 -6.37 1.17
N GLY A 261 -2.43 -5.86 0.43
CA GLY A 261 -1.83 -6.57 -0.70
C GLY A 261 -1.13 -7.87 -0.29
N LEU A 262 -0.40 -7.87 0.84
CA LEU A 262 0.24 -9.07 1.38
C LEU A 262 -0.78 -10.12 1.83
N ALA A 263 -1.86 -9.72 2.50
CA ALA A 263 -2.94 -10.61 2.90
C ALA A 263 -3.57 -11.27 1.67
N ARG A 264 -3.89 -10.50 0.63
CA ARG A 264 -4.40 -11.07 -0.64
C ARG A 264 -3.41 -12.03 -1.28
N PHE A 265 -2.12 -11.70 -1.31
CA PHE A 265 -1.11 -12.61 -1.86
C PHE A 265 -1.03 -13.92 -1.07
N LEU A 266 -0.87 -13.84 0.26
CA LEU A 266 -0.69 -15.02 1.12
C LEU A 266 -1.94 -15.92 1.16
N LEU A 267 -3.12 -15.31 1.26
CA LEU A 267 -4.38 -16.02 1.50
C LEU A 267 -5.13 -16.38 0.20
N ASN A 268 -4.88 -15.69 -0.91
CA ASN A 268 -5.61 -15.93 -2.16
C ASN A 268 -4.74 -16.46 -3.29
N ALA A 269 -3.41 -16.29 -3.25
CA ALA A 269 -2.51 -16.80 -4.29
C ALA A 269 -1.73 -18.04 -3.91
N ILE A 270 -1.32 -18.13 -2.63
CA ILE A 270 -0.40 -19.19 -2.18
C ILE A 270 -0.85 -19.85 -0.87
N ASP A 271 -2.15 -19.83 -0.56
CA ASP A 271 -2.67 -20.45 0.66
C ASP A 271 -2.41 -21.97 0.68
N THR A 272 -2.46 -22.62 -0.49
CA THR A 272 -1.99 -24.00 -0.68
C THR A 272 -0.55 -24.26 -0.20
N GLN A 273 0.31 -23.25 -0.22
CA GLN A 273 1.72 -23.33 0.20
C GLN A 273 1.92 -22.90 1.66
N ALA A 274 0.85 -22.90 2.47
CA ALA A 274 0.90 -22.47 3.87
C ALA A 274 1.91 -23.20 4.75
N ALA A 275 2.20 -24.48 4.45
CA ALA A 275 3.24 -25.22 5.16
C ALA A 275 4.63 -24.56 5.06
N ILE A 276 4.84 -23.72 4.04
CA ILE A 276 6.10 -23.03 3.78
C ILE A 276 6.03 -21.57 4.22
N TRP A 277 5.00 -20.84 3.77
CA TRP A 277 4.97 -19.40 4.03
C TRP A 277 4.60 -19.06 5.47
N VAL A 278 3.76 -19.86 6.16
CA VAL A 278 3.37 -19.59 7.56
C VAL A 278 4.58 -19.57 8.50
N PRO A 279 5.46 -20.60 8.55
CA PRO A 279 6.63 -20.56 9.41
C PRO A 279 7.62 -19.46 9.00
N ALA A 280 7.77 -19.17 7.70
CA ALA A 280 8.64 -18.11 7.22
C ALA A 280 8.15 -16.71 7.66
N VAL A 281 6.88 -16.40 7.42
CA VAL A 281 6.26 -15.13 7.84
C VAL A 281 6.20 -15.04 9.37
N GLY A 282 5.97 -16.16 10.07
CA GLY A 282 6.03 -16.22 11.53
C GLY A 282 7.42 -15.88 12.09
N ALA A 283 8.48 -16.37 11.46
CA ALA A 283 9.85 -15.99 11.82
C ALA A 283 10.13 -14.50 11.56
N LEU A 284 9.65 -13.96 10.43
CA LEU A 284 9.76 -12.53 10.12
C LEU A 284 8.98 -11.67 11.12
N ALA A 285 7.77 -12.09 11.52
CA ALA A 285 6.96 -11.42 12.52
C ALA A 285 7.68 -11.39 13.88
N ALA A 286 8.20 -12.53 14.34
CA ALA A 286 8.98 -12.63 15.57
C ALA A 286 10.21 -11.73 15.56
N ALA A 287 11.01 -11.77 14.49
CA ALA A 287 12.17 -10.91 14.33
C ALA A 287 11.79 -9.42 14.32
N THR A 288 10.68 -9.08 13.67
CA THR A 288 10.16 -7.71 13.58
C THR A 288 9.74 -7.16 14.93
N MET A 289 9.01 -7.93 15.74
CA MET A 289 8.65 -7.55 17.11
C MET A 289 9.89 -7.35 17.99
N ILE A 290 10.83 -8.30 17.94
CA ILE A 290 12.05 -8.25 18.77
C ILE A 290 12.90 -7.03 18.41
N VAL A 291 13.27 -6.86 17.14
CA VAL A 291 14.14 -5.77 16.71
C VAL A 291 13.44 -4.43 16.84
N GLY A 292 12.16 -4.33 16.43
CA GLY A 292 11.40 -3.09 16.52
C GLY A 292 11.32 -2.57 17.95
N ASN A 293 10.93 -3.43 18.90
CA ASN A 293 10.76 -3.02 20.29
C ASN A 293 12.10 -2.74 21.00
N ILE A 294 13.14 -3.55 20.78
CA ILE A 294 14.46 -3.31 21.39
C ILE A 294 15.09 -2.04 20.81
N ALA A 295 15.04 -1.85 19.50
CA ALA A 295 15.62 -0.68 18.87
C ALA A 295 14.89 0.62 19.29
N ALA A 296 13.56 0.58 19.48
CA ALA A 296 12.79 1.72 19.97
C ALA A 296 13.28 2.23 21.33
N LEU A 297 13.62 1.34 22.28
CA LEU A 297 14.12 1.70 23.61
C LEU A 297 15.45 2.47 23.59
N THR A 298 16.24 2.29 22.54
CA THR A 298 17.56 2.93 22.41
C THR A 298 17.51 4.28 21.70
N GLN A 299 16.36 4.65 21.11
CA GLN A 299 16.24 5.89 20.35
C GLN A 299 16.15 7.11 21.27
N ARG A 300 16.87 8.17 20.91
CA ARG A 300 16.79 9.50 21.56
C ARG A 300 15.90 10.49 20.81
N ASN A 301 15.58 10.20 19.55
CA ASN A 301 14.71 11.02 18.71
C ASN A 301 13.29 10.42 18.72
N VAL A 302 12.28 11.25 19.02
CA VAL A 302 10.87 10.82 19.09
C VAL A 302 10.36 10.25 17.77
N LYS A 303 10.70 10.86 16.62
CA LYS A 303 10.30 10.33 15.30
C LYS A 303 10.93 8.98 15.02
N ARG A 304 12.21 8.79 15.35
CA ARG A 304 12.88 7.48 15.20
C ARG A 304 12.28 6.44 16.15
N MET A 305 11.99 6.82 17.40
CA MET A 305 11.33 5.96 18.38
C MET A 305 9.96 5.50 17.86
N LEU A 306 9.14 6.41 17.33
CA LEU A 306 7.85 6.09 16.71
C LEU A 306 8.01 5.24 15.44
N ALA A 307 9.07 5.45 14.65
CA ALA A 307 9.37 4.60 13.51
C ALA A 307 9.66 3.15 13.92
N TYR A 308 10.49 2.93 14.94
CA TYR A 308 10.77 1.60 15.47
C TYR A 308 9.56 0.96 16.18
N SER A 309 8.75 1.74 16.88
CA SER A 309 7.46 1.27 17.41
C SER A 309 6.52 0.83 16.28
N SER A 310 6.43 1.59 15.20
CA SER A 310 5.68 1.21 14.00
C SER A 310 6.25 -0.04 13.29
N ILE A 311 7.57 -0.29 13.40
CA ILE A 311 8.18 -1.56 12.94
C ILE A 311 7.72 -2.70 13.85
N GLY A 312 7.80 -2.56 15.18
CA GLY A 312 7.35 -3.58 16.13
C GLY A 312 5.90 -3.99 15.90
N HIS A 313 4.99 -3.01 15.77
CA HIS A 313 3.57 -3.25 15.50
C HIS A 313 3.29 -3.89 14.14
N ALA A 314 4.15 -3.70 13.14
CA ALA A 314 4.02 -4.45 11.89
C ALA A 314 4.20 -5.96 12.13
N GLY A 315 5.04 -6.35 13.09
CA GLY A 315 5.16 -7.74 13.53
C GLY A 315 3.90 -8.27 14.21
N ASP A 316 3.23 -7.45 15.03
CA ASP A 316 1.97 -7.82 15.68
C ASP A 316 0.86 -8.07 14.64
N ILE A 317 0.73 -7.19 13.65
CA ILE A 317 -0.27 -7.31 12.57
C ILE A 317 -0.03 -8.60 11.75
N LEU A 318 1.23 -8.95 11.47
CA LEU A 318 1.55 -10.19 10.76
C LEU A 318 1.04 -11.44 11.49
N LEU A 319 1.00 -11.45 12.83
CA LEU A 319 0.48 -12.60 13.59
C LEU A 319 -0.98 -12.89 13.29
N GLY A 320 -1.80 -11.86 13.05
CA GLY A 320 -3.21 -12.03 12.67
C GLY A 320 -3.35 -12.82 11.36
N LEU A 321 -2.48 -12.56 10.38
CA LEU A 321 -2.50 -13.26 9.09
C LEU A 321 -2.08 -14.74 9.19
N LEU A 322 -1.27 -15.12 10.18
CA LEU A 322 -0.83 -16.51 10.38
C LEU A 322 -1.98 -17.44 10.75
N GLY A 323 -3.06 -16.90 11.34
CA GLY A 323 -4.23 -17.66 11.74
C GLY A 323 -5.04 -18.22 10.56
N ARG A 324 -4.86 -17.67 9.34
CA ARG A 324 -5.53 -18.11 8.10
C ARG A 324 -7.05 -18.30 8.25
N ASN A 325 -7.66 -17.44 9.06
CA ASN A 325 -9.07 -17.46 9.33
C ASN A 325 -9.61 -16.03 9.43
N GLU A 326 -10.92 -15.90 9.37
CA GLU A 326 -11.58 -14.60 9.37
C GLU A 326 -11.26 -13.79 10.62
N ALA A 327 -11.22 -14.42 11.80
CA ALA A 327 -10.90 -13.73 13.06
C ALA A 327 -9.47 -13.17 13.07
N GLY A 328 -8.51 -13.88 12.47
CA GLY A 328 -7.13 -13.44 12.33
C GLY A 328 -6.99 -12.25 11.40
N VAL A 329 -7.69 -12.28 10.26
CA VAL A 329 -7.75 -11.14 9.31
C VAL A 329 -8.45 -9.94 9.95
N GLN A 330 -9.57 -10.15 10.65
CA GLN A 330 -10.28 -9.09 11.38
C GLN A 330 -9.43 -8.49 12.51
N GLY A 331 -8.65 -9.30 13.23
CA GLY A 331 -7.75 -8.81 14.27
C GLY A 331 -6.52 -8.06 13.75
N ALA A 332 -6.18 -8.22 12.46
CA ALA A 332 -5.08 -7.52 11.80
C ALA A 332 -5.47 -6.14 11.25
N LEU A 333 -6.78 -5.88 11.05
CA LEU A 333 -7.34 -4.62 10.54
C LEU A 333 -7.67 -3.64 11.68
#